data_AF-A0A8T3YE85-F1
#
_entry.id   AF-A0A8T3YE85-F1
#
_cell.length_a   1.000
_cell.length_b   1.000
_cell.length_c   1.000
_cell.angle_alpha   90.00
_cell.angle_beta   90.00
_cell.angle_gamma   90.00
#
_symmetry.space_group_name_H-M   'P 1'
#
loop_
_entity.id
_entity.type
_entity.pdbx_description
1 polymer ?
#
loop_
_entity_poly.entity_id
_entity_poly.type
_entity_poly.pdbx_seq_one_letter_code
_entity_poly.pdbx_strand_id
1 'polypeptide(L)'
;MIDISLFRDGLNPYFEGFISDIEPSDTSNTWFRDMYLDRAGSMLVRRCQQHIRQFRSGTNRTGLVVVVHPFYNLFEFPGHYLGITEYQEKVEDVTSKTCHLINNLDRKNSNLVLFESPEHYARFSSWFLEAGLVDDVVLTRADSGNPLTFEGMKCIANKEGVFVGGEYSDYCVKNAVEMLMIFVPTRRLFYIGEMLLPSPKLYLTPGEEQPEWMRRVGRVSVSDLCKSGKVVDDYAQTF
;
A
#
# COMPACT_ATOMS: atom_id res chain seq x y z
N MET A 1 15.90 9.79 -8.22
CA MET A 1 14.56 10.12 -7.69
C MET A 1 13.56 9.58 -8.70
N ILE A 2 12.59 8.77 -8.26
CA ILE A 2 11.53 8.26 -9.17
C ILE A 2 10.73 9.46 -9.65
N ASP A 3 10.70 9.69 -10.95
CA ASP A 3 9.82 10.68 -11.55
C ASP A 3 8.47 10.03 -11.84
N ILE A 4 7.51 10.26 -10.94
CA ILE A 4 6.15 9.70 -11.06
C ILE A 4 5.41 10.23 -12.29
N SER A 5 5.85 11.36 -12.88
CA SER A 5 5.23 11.90 -14.10
C SER A 5 5.43 10.98 -15.31
N LEU A 6 6.49 10.17 -15.33
CA LEU A 6 6.74 9.18 -16.39
C LEU A 6 5.70 8.06 -16.45
N PHE A 7 4.97 7.87 -15.36
CA PHE A 7 4.00 6.79 -15.20
C PHE A 7 2.55 7.31 -15.19
N ARG A 8 2.34 8.63 -15.30
CA ARG A 8 1.01 9.26 -15.25
C ARG A 8 0.14 8.88 -16.45
N ASP A 9 0.77 8.61 -17.59
CA ASP A 9 0.10 8.41 -18.88
C ASP A 9 0.23 6.98 -19.42
N GLY A 10 0.91 6.06 -18.71
CA GLY A 10 1.27 4.74 -19.23
C GLY A 10 0.80 3.58 -18.37
N LEU A 11 -0.15 2.80 -18.88
CA LEU A 11 -0.36 1.43 -18.41
C LEU A 11 0.89 0.61 -18.71
N ASN A 12 1.28 -0.26 -17.78
CA ASN A 12 2.36 -1.18 -18.03
C ASN A 12 2.04 -2.05 -19.28
N PRO A 13 2.92 -2.12 -20.31
CA PRO A 13 2.68 -2.89 -21.53
C PRO A 13 2.26 -4.34 -21.29
N TYR A 14 2.69 -4.94 -20.17
CA TYR A 14 2.26 -6.28 -19.76
C TYR A 14 0.73 -6.40 -19.60
N PHE A 15 0.05 -5.29 -19.28
CA PHE A 15 -1.38 -5.21 -19.00
C PHE A 15 -2.18 -4.49 -20.08
N GLU A 16 -1.60 -4.04 -21.20
CA GLU A 16 -2.30 -3.31 -22.28
C GLU A 16 -3.62 -3.97 -22.74
N GLY A 17 -3.70 -5.30 -22.71
CA GLY A 17 -4.92 -6.05 -23.06
C GLY A 17 -6.06 -5.98 -22.04
N PHE A 18 -5.88 -5.29 -20.91
CA PHE A 18 -6.83 -5.18 -19.79
C PHE A 18 -7.28 -3.75 -19.52
N ILE A 19 -6.98 -2.78 -20.39
CA ILE A 19 -7.36 -1.36 -20.20
C ILE A 19 -8.85 -1.21 -19.89
N SER A 20 -9.72 -1.90 -20.65
CA SER A 20 -11.18 -1.88 -20.43
C SER A 20 -11.64 -2.48 -19.10
N ASP A 21 -10.81 -3.32 -18.49
CA ASP A 21 -11.09 -3.97 -17.21
C ASP A 21 -10.50 -3.17 -16.02
N ILE A 22 -9.61 -2.20 -16.31
CA ILE A 22 -8.96 -1.31 -15.33
C ILE A 22 -9.73 0.01 -15.20
N GLU A 23 -10.38 0.46 -16.27
CA GLU A 23 -11.24 1.65 -16.24
C GLU A 23 -12.65 1.25 -15.81
N PRO A 24 -13.15 1.73 -14.65
CA PRO A 24 -14.50 1.37 -14.21
C PRO A 24 -15.53 1.89 -15.21
N SER A 25 -16.26 0.97 -15.84
CA SER A 25 -17.41 1.28 -16.69
C SER A 25 -18.58 1.73 -15.82
N ASP A 26 -18.56 2.99 -15.40
CA ASP A 26 -19.68 3.72 -14.81
C ASP A 26 -20.10 3.36 -13.37
N THR A 27 -20.33 4.42 -12.59
CA THR A 27 -20.17 4.57 -11.13
C THR A 27 -21.37 4.16 -10.27
N SER A 28 -22.00 3.02 -10.51
CA SER A 28 -23.11 2.57 -9.65
C SER A 28 -22.64 1.78 -8.41
N ASN A 29 -22.19 2.48 -7.36
CA ASN A 29 -22.04 2.19 -5.91
C ASN A 29 -22.30 0.79 -5.24
N THR A 30 -22.45 -0.34 -5.93
CA THR A 30 -22.77 -1.66 -5.34
C THR A 30 -21.72 -2.76 -5.59
N TRP A 31 -20.57 -2.49 -6.23
CA TRP A 31 -19.83 -3.54 -6.94
C TRP A 31 -18.46 -4.01 -6.40
N PHE A 32 -17.90 -3.45 -5.32
CA PHE A 32 -16.53 -3.84 -4.92
C PHE A 32 -16.37 -5.24 -4.32
N ARG A 33 -17.45 -5.89 -3.84
CA ARG A 33 -17.37 -7.27 -3.30
C ARG A 33 -17.30 -8.34 -4.37
N ASP A 34 -17.90 -8.11 -5.53
CA ASP A 34 -18.08 -9.12 -6.57
C ASP A 34 -17.26 -8.84 -7.85
N MET A 35 -16.51 -7.73 -7.89
CA MET A 35 -15.69 -7.32 -9.05
C MET A 35 -14.71 -8.40 -9.55
N TYR A 36 -14.25 -9.30 -8.66
CA TYR A 36 -13.34 -10.38 -9.07
C TYR A 36 -14.04 -11.71 -9.37
N LEU A 37 -15.37 -11.78 -9.22
CA LEU A 37 -16.15 -13.00 -9.49
C LEU A 37 -16.50 -13.15 -10.97
N ASP A 38 -16.55 -12.05 -11.72
CA ASP A 38 -16.74 -12.12 -13.16
C ASP A 38 -15.46 -12.59 -13.88
N ARG A 39 -15.61 -12.91 -15.16
CA ARG A 39 -14.51 -13.43 -15.98
C ARG A 39 -13.38 -12.42 -16.14
N ALA A 40 -13.69 -11.14 -16.31
CA ALA A 40 -12.70 -10.09 -16.55
C ALA A 40 -11.85 -9.84 -15.31
N GLY A 41 -12.49 -9.59 -14.17
CA GLY A 41 -11.80 -9.40 -12.88
C GLY A 41 -11.00 -10.63 -12.47
N SER A 42 -11.53 -11.85 -12.65
CA SER A 42 -10.76 -13.08 -12.43
C SER A 42 -9.53 -13.21 -13.33
N MET A 43 -9.62 -12.81 -14.60
CA MET A 43 -8.48 -12.81 -15.52
C MET A 43 -7.43 -11.78 -15.12
N LEU A 44 -7.83 -10.56 -14.75
CA LEU A 44 -6.93 -9.52 -14.27
C LEU A 44 -6.17 -9.99 -13.02
N VAL A 45 -6.88 -10.48 -11.99
CA VAL A 45 -6.25 -11.04 -10.77
C VAL A 45 -5.24 -12.11 -11.12
N ARG A 46 -5.59 -13.05 -12.01
CA ARG A 46 -4.68 -14.13 -12.42
C ARG A 46 -3.43 -13.57 -13.11
N ARG A 47 -3.56 -12.56 -13.95
CA ARG A 47 -2.44 -11.90 -14.64
C ARG A 47 -1.55 -11.16 -13.66
N CYS A 48 -2.12 -10.40 -12.74
CA CYS A 48 -1.39 -9.73 -11.67
C CYS A 48 -0.61 -10.74 -10.83
N GLN A 49 -1.23 -11.86 -10.42
CA GLN A 49 -0.53 -12.92 -9.69
C GLN A 49 0.58 -13.59 -10.50
N GLN A 50 0.41 -13.78 -11.81
CA GLN A 50 1.48 -14.29 -12.68
C GLN A 50 2.66 -13.32 -12.73
N HIS A 51 2.38 -12.04 -12.93
CA HIS A 51 3.37 -10.97 -12.95
C HIS A 51 4.12 -10.87 -11.62
N ILE A 52 3.41 -10.85 -10.48
CA ILE A 52 4.01 -10.84 -9.15
C ILE A 52 4.94 -12.03 -8.96
N ARG A 53 4.50 -13.25 -9.32
CA ARG A 53 5.36 -14.44 -9.22
C ARG A 53 6.62 -14.35 -10.08
N GLN A 54 6.56 -13.67 -11.21
CA GLN A 54 7.70 -13.52 -12.12
C GLN A 54 8.75 -12.52 -11.60
N PHE A 55 8.31 -11.40 -11.01
CA PHE A 55 9.21 -10.29 -10.67
C PHE A 55 9.53 -10.12 -9.19
N ARG A 56 8.78 -10.78 -8.28
CA ARG A 56 9.08 -10.70 -6.85
C ARG A 56 10.49 -11.21 -6.53
N SER A 57 11.20 -10.47 -5.68
CA SER A 57 12.53 -10.83 -5.18
C SER A 57 12.48 -11.66 -3.88
N GLY A 58 11.28 -11.74 -3.27
CA GLY A 58 11.04 -12.47 -2.03
C GLY A 58 11.32 -11.66 -0.77
N THR A 59 10.79 -12.12 0.35
CA THR A 59 10.80 -11.38 1.63
C THR A 59 11.63 -12.07 2.70
N ASN A 60 12.94 -12.20 2.49
CA ASN A 60 13.84 -12.93 3.39
C ASN A 60 14.48 -12.08 4.52
N ARG A 61 14.21 -10.77 4.57
CA ARG A 61 14.80 -9.85 5.56
C ARG A 61 14.00 -9.85 6.86
N THR A 62 14.58 -9.37 7.96
CA THR A 62 13.91 -9.40 9.29
C THR A 62 12.82 -8.35 9.43
N GLY A 63 13.05 -7.14 8.88
CA GLY A 63 12.08 -6.07 8.81
C GLY A 63 11.16 -6.17 7.60
N LEU A 64 9.94 -5.70 7.74
CA LEU A 64 8.98 -5.56 6.65
C LEU A 64 8.30 -4.20 6.70
N VAL A 65 8.40 -3.45 5.61
CA VAL A 65 7.62 -2.23 5.39
C VAL A 65 6.47 -2.57 4.46
N VAL A 66 5.26 -2.26 4.90
CA VAL A 66 4.02 -2.45 4.16
C VAL A 66 3.47 -1.07 3.81
N VAL A 67 3.23 -0.79 2.53
CA VAL A 67 2.56 0.43 2.10
C VAL A 67 1.26 0.07 1.41
N VAL A 68 0.15 0.54 1.99
CA VAL A 68 -1.21 0.23 1.54
C VAL A 68 -1.67 1.28 0.56
N HIS A 69 -1.99 0.87 -0.67
CA HIS A 69 -2.53 1.72 -1.71
C HIS A 69 -1.75 3.03 -1.91
N PRO A 70 -0.42 2.98 -2.06
CA PRO A 70 0.49 4.12 -2.00
C PRO A 70 0.22 5.30 -2.94
N PHE A 71 -0.57 5.07 -4.00
CA PHE A 71 -0.80 6.03 -5.08
C PHE A 71 -2.27 6.11 -5.51
N TYR A 72 -3.18 5.59 -4.70
CA TYR A 72 -4.59 5.47 -5.05
C TYR A 72 -5.21 6.83 -5.40
N ASN A 73 -4.94 7.85 -4.59
CA ASN A 73 -5.46 9.20 -4.80
C ASN A 73 -4.89 9.89 -6.06
N LEU A 74 -3.77 9.41 -6.62
CA LEU A 74 -3.24 9.95 -7.89
C LEU A 74 -4.08 9.51 -9.10
N PHE A 75 -4.78 8.37 -9.01
CA PHE A 75 -5.42 7.72 -10.17
C PHE A 75 -6.94 7.66 -10.12
N GLU A 76 -7.55 7.45 -8.96
CA GLU A 76 -9.03 7.37 -8.88
C GLU A 76 -9.70 8.72 -8.73
N PHE A 77 -9.00 9.73 -8.20
CA PHE A 77 -9.64 10.97 -7.77
C PHE A 77 -9.08 12.29 -8.32
N PRO A 78 -8.47 12.38 -9.53
CA PRO A 78 -8.17 13.68 -10.14
C PRO A 78 -9.48 14.36 -10.59
N GLY A 79 -10.28 14.86 -9.64
CA GLY A 79 -11.61 15.42 -9.91
C GLY A 79 -12.51 15.59 -8.69
N HIS A 80 -12.58 14.59 -7.82
CA HIS A 80 -13.63 14.53 -6.78
C HIS A 80 -13.38 15.43 -5.56
N TYR A 81 -12.11 15.72 -5.25
CA TYR A 81 -11.72 16.55 -4.10
C TYR A 81 -11.02 17.83 -4.50
N LEU A 82 -11.25 18.29 -5.74
CA LEU A 82 -10.66 19.51 -6.32
C LEU A 82 -10.93 20.78 -5.50
N GLY A 83 -11.83 20.73 -4.50
CA GLY A 83 -12.12 21.85 -3.60
C GLY A 83 -11.45 21.79 -2.22
N ILE A 84 -10.72 20.73 -1.86
CA ILE A 84 -10.12 20.59 -0.52
C ILE A 84 -8.60 20.75 -0.63
N THR A 85 -8.11 21.98 -0.66
CA THR A 85 -6.68 22.30 -0.83
C THR A 85 -5.79 21.61 0.20
N GLU A 86 -6.18 21.59 1.48
CA GLU A 86 -5.42 20.91 2.54
C GLU A 86 -5.27 19.40 2.29
N TYR A 87 -6.31 18.75 1.74
CA TYR A 87 -6.26 17.34 1.40
C TYR A 87 -5.31 17.10 0.22
N GLN A 88 -5.32 17.97 -0.80
CA GLN A 88 -4.42 17.88 -1.94
C GLN A 88 -2.95 18.03 -1.52
N GLU A 89 -2.64 19.04 -0.70
CA GLU A 89 -1.31 19.21 -0.12
C GLU A 89 -0.88 17.97 0.66
N LYS A 90 -1.81 17.35 1.40
CA LYS A 90 -1.53 16.12 2.13
C LYS A 90 -1.27 14.92 1.22
N VAL A 91 -2.03 14.78 0.13
CA VAL A 91 -1.80 13.75 -0.90
C VAL A 91 -0.41 13.90 -1.51
N GLU A 92 0.00 15.12 -1.88
CA GLU A 92 1.32 15.40 -2.44
C GLU A 92 2.45 15.10 -1.44
N ASP A 93 2.29 15.53 -0.18
CA ASP A 93 3.23 15.24 0.91
C ASP A 93 3.41 13.74 1.14
N VAL A 94 2.31 12.99 1.27
CA VAL A 94 2.35 11.54 1.48
C VAL A 94 2.94 10.83 0.26
N THR A 95 2.57 11.23 -0.96
CA THR A 95 3.13 10.69 -2.20
C THR A 95 4.65 10.89 -2.25
N SER A 96 5.12 12.11 -1.96
CA SER A 96 6.55 12.45 -1.93
C SER A 96 7.31 11.59 -0.92
N LYS A 97 6.75 11.40 0.29
CA LYS A 97 7.33 10.53 1.32
C LYS A 97 7.34 9.06 0.93
N THR A 98 6.29 8.57 0.28
CA THR A 98 6.23 7.22 -0.28
C THR A 98 7.34 7.00 -1.30
N CYS A 99 7.51 7.93 -2.24
CA CYS A 99 8.60 7.90 -3.22
C CYS A 99 9.98 7.96 -2.55
N HIS A 100 10.14 8.79 -1.52
CA HIS A 100 11.39 8.86 -0.75
C HIS A 100 11.70 7.53 -0.06
N LEU A 101 10.71 6.92 0.60
CA LEU A 101 10.83 5.60 1.23
C LEU A 101 11.22 4.53 0.20
N ILE A 102 10.51 4.43 -0.93
CA ILE A 102 10.80 3.44 -1.97
C ILE A 102 12.26 3.53 -2.44
N ASN A 103 12.77 4.76 -2.62
CA ASN A 103 14.13 4.99 -3.11
C ASN A 103 15.23 4.76 -2.07
N ASN A 104 14.94 5.01 -0.80
CA ASN A 104 15.98 5.13 0.24
C ASN A 104 15.82 4.14 1.40
N LEU A 105 14.83 3.23 1.35
CA LEU A 105 14.67 2.18 2.34
C LEU A 105 15.97 1.40 2.52
N ASP A 106 16.34 1.08 3.76
CA ASP A 106 17.46 0.18 4.03
C ASP A 106 17.15 -1.26 3.57
N ARG A 107 17.44 -1.52 2.29
CA ARG A 107 17.24 -2.81 1.62
C ARG A 107 18.18 -3.91 2.13
N LYS A 108 19.05 -3.66 3.11
CA LYS A 108 19.81 -4.73 3.78
C LYS A 108 18.99 -5.39 4.88
N ASN A 109 18.18 -4.61 5.58
CA ASN A 109 17.48 -5.04 6.80
C ASN A 109 15.96 -5.16 6.61
N SER A 110 15.40 -4.44 5.64
CA SER A 110 13.95 -4.37 5.46
C SER A 110 13.52 -4.74 4.06
N ASN A 111 12.44 -5.52 3.98
CA ASN A 111 11.69 -5.70 2.75
C ASN A 111 10.67 -4.59 2.56
N LEU A 112 10.32 -4.26 1.31
CA LEU A 112 9.17 -3.42 0.97
C LEU A 112 8.10 -4.24 0.26
N VAL A 113 6.89 -4.22 0.80
CA VAL A 113 5.72 -4.87 0.22
C VAL A 113 4.61 -3.84 0.02
N LEU A 114 3.99 -3.86 -1.15
CA LEU A 114 2.81 -3.05 -1.41
C LEU A 114 1.55 -3.88 -1.21
N PHE A 115 0.53 -3.27 -0.63
CA PHE A 115 -0.84 -3.80 -0.62
C PHE A 115 -1.62 -3.03 -1.68
N GLU A 116 -2.06 -3.71 -2.73
CA GLU A 116 -2.65 -3.05 -3.89
C GLU A 116 -3.87 -3.78 -4.44
N SER A 117 -4.81 -3.01 -5.01
CA SER A 117 -5.85 -3.59 -5.83
C SER A 117 -5.23 -4.07 -7.16
N PRO A 118 -5.76 -5.15 -7.78
CA PRO A 118 -5.32 -5.60 -9.10
C PRO A 118 -5.26 -4.48 -10.15
N GLU A 119 -6.22 -3.56 -10.13
CA GLU A 119 -6.35 -2.43 -11.05
C GLU A 119 -5.19 -1.44 -10.89
N HIS A 120 -4.93 -1.00 -9.66
CA HIS A 120 -3.83 -0.06 -9.35
C HIS A 120 -2.46 -0.70 -9.53
N TYR A 121 -2.36 -1.99 -9.20
CA TYR A 121 -1.15 -2.75 -9.48
C TYR A 121 -0.85 -2.80 -10.98
N ALA A 122 -1.81 -3.21 -11.79
CA ALA A 122 -1.65 -3.28 -13.25
C ALA A 122 -1.30 -1.91 -13.83
N ARG A 123 -2.01 -0.87 -13.39
CA ARG A 123 -1.83 0.50 -13.87
C ARG A 123 -0.47 1.08 -13.54
N PHE A 124 0.03 0.88 -12.32
CA PHE A 124 1.17 1.65 -11.82
C PHE A 124 2.16 0.81 -11.00
N SER A 125 1.69 0.18 -9.93
CA SER A 125 2.62 -0.41 -8.93
C SER A 125 3.40 -1.62 -9.45
N SER A 126 2.99 -2.21 -10.58
CA SER A 126 3.73 -3.26 -11.29
C SER A 126 5.13 -2.83 -11.74
N TRP A 127 5.30 -1.57 -12.15
CA TRP A 127 6.58 -1.03 -12.59
C TRP A 127 7.65 -1.03 -11.48
N PHE A 128 7.25 -0.74 -10.24
CA PHE A 128 8.20 -0.79 -9.12
C PHE A 128 8.68 -2.20 -8.80
N LEU A 129 7.82 -3.20 -9.02
CA LEU A 129 8.18 -4.59 -8.84
C LEU A 129 9.19 -5.02 -9.92
N GLU A 130 8.92 -4.69 -11.20
CA GLU A 130 9.85 -4.99 -12.29
C GLU A 130 11.22 -4.33 -12.11
N ALA A 131 11.23 -3.08 -11.63
CA ALA A 131 12.45 -2.34 -11.35
C ALA A 131 13.20 -2.81 -10.08
N GLY A 132 12.66 -3.79 -9.34
CA GLY A 132 13.24 -4.28 -8.09
C GLY A 132 13.20 -3.28 -6.93
N LEU A 133 12.40 -2.21 -7.05
CA LEU A 133 12.22 -1.18 -6.03
C LEU A 133 11.23 -1.63 -4.94
N VAL A 134 10.37 -2.60 -5.25
CA VAL A 134 9.48 -3.31 -4.32
C VAL A 134 9.86 -4.78 -4.33
N ASP A 135 9.83 -5.45 -3.18
CA ASP A 135 10.22 -6.87 -3.11
C ASP A 135 9.06 -7.83 -3.41
N ASP A 136 7.84 -7.47 -3.02
CA ASP A 136 6.64 -8.26 -3.26
C ASP A 136 5.38 -7.38 -3.25
N VAL A 137 4.26 -7.92 -3.73
CA VAL A 137 2.95 -7.26 -3.70
C VAL A 137 1.90 -8.24 -3.20
N VAL A 138 1.09 -7.79 -2.24
CA VAL A 138 -0.10 -8.50 -1.79
C VAL A 138 -1.32 -7.84 -2.42
N LEU A 139 -2.00 -8.58 -3.30
CA LEU A 139 -3.24 -8.09 -3.88
C LEU A 139 -4.35 -8.03 -2.83
N THR A 140 -5.11 -6.94 -2.81
CA THR A 140 -6.22 -6.70 -1.89
C THR A 140 -7.57 -6.79 -2.60
N ARG A 141 -8.64 -6.95 -1.81
CA ARG A 141 -10.02 -6.83 -2.26
C ARG A 141 -10.32 -5.36 -2.51
N ALA A 142 -10.26 -4.93 -3.77
CA ALA A 142 -10.51 -3.57 -4.18
C ALA A 142 -9.77 -2.56 -3.27
N ASP A 143 -10.47 -1.52 -2.85
CA ASP A 143 -10.06 -0.43 -1.98
C ASP A 143 -10.17 -0.77 -0.48
N SER A 144 -10.30 -2.04 -0.09
CA SER A 144 -10.55 -2.36 1.32
C SER A 144 -9.29 -2.51 2.17
N GLY A 145 -8.09 -2.60 1.56
CA GLY A 145 -6.87 -2.99 2.27
C GLY A 145 -6.82 -4.45 2.75
N ASN A 146 -7.90 -5.24 2.57
CA ASN A 146 -7.91 -6.65 2.94
C ASN A 146 -7.26 -7.51 1.86
N PRO A 147 -6.32 -8.41 2.18
CA PRO A 147 -5.72 -9.33 1.21
C PRO A 147 -6.78 -10.18 0.48
N LEU A 148 -6.59 -10.41 -0.83
CA LEU A 148 -7.45 -11.33 -1.61
C LEU A 148 -7.40 -12.74 -1.04
N THR A 149 -6.23 -13.19 -0.60
CA THR A 149 -5.99 -14.54 -0.09
C THR A 149 -5.09 -14.52 1.15
N PHE A 150 -5.30 -15.48 2.05
CA PHE A 150 -4.40 -15.72 3.18
C PHE A 150 -2.99 -16.12 2.74
N GLU A 151 -2.85 -16.78 1.59
CA GLU A 151 -1.55 -17.18 1.07
C GLU A 151 -0.66 -15.98 0.72
N GLY A 152 -1.24 -14.88 0.22
CA GLY A 152 -0.51 -13.63 -0.02
C GLY A 152 0.15 -13.08 1.26
N MET A 153 -0.38 -13.42 2.44
CA MET A 153 0.13 -12.93 3.72
C MET A 153 1.30 -13.74 4.28
N LYS A 154 1.70 -14.86 3.64
CA LYS A 154 2.79 -15.70 4.14
C LYS A 154 4.12 -14.96 4.23
N CYS A 155 4.33 -13.92 3.43
CA CYS A 155 5.53 -13.07 3.44
C CYS A 155 5.71 -12.26 4.74
N ILE A 156 4.63 -12.10 5.52
CA ILE A 156 4.58 -11.33 6.77
C ILE A 156 4.89 -12.19 8.00
N ALA A 157 4.69 -13.51 7.89
CA ALA A 157 4.95 -14.42 8.99
C ALA A 157 6.43 -14.33 9.42
N ASN A 158 6.66 -14.43 10.73
CA ASN A 158 7.99 -14.46 11.36
C ASN A 158 8.83 -13.18 11.22
N LYS A 159 8.25 -12.04 10.82
CA LYS A 159 8.95 -10.75 10.84
C LYS A 159 9.19 -10.28 12.27
N GLU A 160 10.35 -9.66 12.47
CA GLU A 160 10.74 -9.09 13.77
C GLU A 160 10.16 -7.70 13.98
N GLY A 161 9.99 -6.94 12.89
CA GLY A 161 9.28 -5.67 12.87
C GLY A 161 8.49 -5.49 11.58
N VAL A 162 7.23 -5.08 11.70
CA VAL A 162 6.36 -4.72 10.59
C VAL A 162 5.95 -3.27 10.72
N PHE A 163 6.25 -2.47 9.71
CA PHE A 163 5.99 -1.04 9.65
C PHE A 163 4.96 -0.77 8.57
N VAL A 164 3.84 -0.14 8.91
CA VAL A 164 2.74 0.10 7.96
C VAL A 164 2.51 1.58 7.72
N GLY A 165 2.38 1.96 6.46
CA GLY A 165 1.92 3.27 6.01
C GLY A 165 0.93 3.12 4.86
N GLY A 166 0.39 4.22 4.35
CA GLY A 166 -0.48 4.19 3.18
C GLY A 166 -1.67 5.14 3.25
N GLU A 167 -2.57 4.95 2.30
CA GLU A 167 -3.73 5.81 2.10
C GLU A 167 -4.98 5.28 2.79
N TYR A 168 -5.90 6.19 3.13
CA TYR A 168 -7.14 5.94 3.87
C TYR A 168 -6.90 5.27 5.23
N SER A 169 -6.22 5.99 6.13
CA SER A 169 -5.79 5.50 7.44
C SER A 169 -6.91 5.01 8.38
N ASP A 170 -8.12 5.51 8.16
CA ASP A 170 -9.37 5.17 8.85
C ASP A 170 -10.08 3.94 8.26
N TYR A 171 -9.69 3.50 7.06
CA TYR A 171 -10.31 2.37 6.34
C TYR A 171 -9.29 1.35 5.83
N CYS A 172 -8.57 1.63 4.74
CA CYS A 172 -7.69 0.65 4.09
C CYS A 172 -6.53 0.22 4.98
N VAL A 173 -5.79 1.20 5.54
CA VAL A 173 -4.66 0.89 6.44
C VAL A 173 -5.17 0.20 7.70
N LYS A 174 -6.30 0.64 8.26
CA LYS A 174 -6.93 0.01 9.42
C LYS A 174 -7.19 -1.47 9.16
N ASN A 175 -7.86 -1.80 8.06
CA ASN A 175 -8.18 -3.19 7.71
C ASN A 175 -6.91 -4.02 7.46
N ALA A 176 -5.91 -3.45 6.78
CA ALA A 176 -4.62 -4.09 6.60
C ALA A 176 -3.94 -4.38 7.96
N VAL A 177 -3.94 -3.42 8.88
CA VAL A 177 -3.42 -3.56 10.25
C VAL A 177 -4.13 -4.67 11.02
N GLU A 178 -5.46 -4.70 11.00
CA GLU A 178 -6.25 -5.74 11.65
C GLU A 178 -5.89 -7.13 11.11
N MET A 179 -5.69 -7.26 9.80
CA MET A 179 -5.21 -8.50 9.18
C MET A 179 -3.76 -8.83 9.57
N LEU A 180 -2.85 -7.85 9.64
CA LEU A 180 -1.47 -8.03 10.07
C LEU A 180 -1.39 -8.54 11.51
N MET A 181 -2.25 -8.07 12.41
CA MET A 181 -2.30 -8.50 13.81
C MET A 181 -2.62 -9.99 13.99
N ILE A 182 -3.19 -10.66 12.98
CA ILE A 182 -3.43 -12.11 13.00
C ILE A 182 -2.09 -12.88 12.87
N PHE A 183 -1.11 -12.31 12.16
CA PHE A 183 0.16 -12.97 11.83
C PHE A 183 1.34 -12.46 12.65
N VAL A 184 1.22 -11.24 13.20
CA VAL A 184 2.30 -10.52 13.85
C VAL A 184 1.84 -10.08 15.24
N PRO A 185 2.59 -10.43 16.31
CA PRO A 185 2.31 -9.91 17.64
C PRO A 185 2.29 -8.37 17.63
N THR A 186 1.29 -7.76 18.27
CA THR A 186 1.10 -6.29 18.26
C THR A 186 2.35 -5.50 18.64
N ARG A 187 3.18 -6.00 19.57
CA ARG A 187 4.45 -5.37 19.98
C ARG A 187 5.51 -5.25 18.87
N ARG A 188 5.31 -5.92 17.73
CA ARG A 188 6.18 -5.89 16.55
C ARG A 188 5.55 -5.11 15.39
N LEU A 189 4.39 -4.48 15.61
CA LEU A 189 3.68 -3.73 14.61
C LEU A 189 3.80 -2.24 14.92
N PHE A 190 4.19 -1.48 13.91
CA PHE A 190 4.43 -0.05 13.98
C PHE A 190 3.77 0.64 12.79
N TYR A 191 3.33 1.88 12.96
CA TYR A 191 2.86 2.69 11.83
C TYR A 191 3.83 3.82 11.51
N ILE A 192 3.87 4.18 10.22
CA ILE A 192 4.67 5.27 9.68
C ILE A 192 3.79 6.51 9.63
N GLY A 193 3.76 7.26 10.75
CA GLY A 193 2.76 8.32 10.94
C GLY A 193 2.77 9.41 9.85
N GLU A 194 3.93 9.67 9.25
CA GLU A 194 4.07 10.68 8.20
C GLU A 194 3.50 10.23 6.84
N MET A 195 3.28 8.93 6.68
CA MET A 195 2.76 8.29 5.46
C MET A 195 1.30 7.85 5.62
N LEU A 196 0.59 8.34 6.63
CA LEU A 196 -0.84 8.10 6.77
C LEU A 196 -1.62 9.24 6.13
N LEU A 197 -2.39 8.91 5.10
CA LEU A 197 -3.37 9.81 4.51
C LEU A 197 -4.77 9.40 5.02
N PRO A 198 -5.51 10.25 5.74
CA PRO A 198 -6.89 9.95 6.14
C PRO A 198 -7.83 9.98 4.94
N SER A 199 -9.02 9.40 5.06
CA SER A 199 -10.05 9.60 4.05
C SER A 199 -10.45 11.08 3.97
N PRO A 200 -10.82 11.57 2.77
CA PRO A 200 -11.19 12.98 2.58
C PRO A 200 -12.45 13.36 3.36
N LYS A 201 -13.27 12.37 3.76
CA LYS A 201 -14.44 12.59 4.63
C LYS A 201 -14.05 13.22 5.96
N LEU A 202 -12.88 12.88 6.50
CA LEU A 202 -12.37 13.42 7.77
C LEU A 202 -12.04 14.91 7.70
N TYR A 203 -11.73 15.43 6.50
CA TYR A 203 -11.55 16.87 6.27
C TYR A 203 -12.87 17.62 6.16
N LEU A 204 -13.95 16.90 5.83
CA LEU A 204 -15.30 17.46 5.73
C LEU A 204 -16.05 17.43 7.07
N THR A 205 -15.67 16.54 7.98
CA THR A 205 -16.27 16.41 9.33
C THR A 205 -15.19 16.43 10.41
N PRO A 206 -14.72 17.61 10.83
CA PRO A 206 -13.73 17.74 11.88
C PRO A 206 -14.23 17.19 13.21
N GLY A 207 -13.40 16.41 13.91
CA GLY A 207 -13.68 15.95 15.29
C GLY A 207 -13.68 14.44 15.50
N GLU A 208 -13.45 13.62 14.46
CA GLU A 208 -13.23 12.19 14.66
C GLU A 208 -11.90 11.95 15.38
N GLU A 209 -11.94 11.15 16.45
CA GLU A 209 -10.74 10.75 17.19
C GLU A 209 -9.82 9.89 16.31
N GLN A 210 -8.51 9.92 16.62
CA GLN A 210 -7.56 9.00 15.99
C GLN A 210 -8.06 7.56 16.08
N PRO A 211 -7.95 6.76 14.99
CA PRO A 211 -8.38 5.37 15.00
C PRO A 211 -7.78 4.60 16.17
N GLU A 212 -8.61 3.83 16.89
CA GLU A 212 -8.22 3.08 18.09
C GLU A 212 -6.99 2.19 17.86
N TRP A 213 -6.84 1.65 16.64
CA TRP A 213 -5.72 0.81 16.28
C TRP A 213 -4.37 1.51 16.45
N MET A 214 -4.28 2.83 16.21
CA MET A 214 -3.05 3.61 16.36
C MET A 214 -2.56 3.66 17.81
N ARG A 215 -3.47 3.56 18.79
CA ARG A 215 -3.13 3.51 20.22
C ARG A 215 -2.51 2.17 20.63
N ARG A 216 -2.67 1.14 19.79
CA ARG A 216 -2.23 -0.23 20.08
C ARG A 216 -0.86 -0.56 19.51
N VAL A 217 -0.34 0.27 18.59
CA VAL A 217 0.89 -0.01 17.85
C VAL A 217 1.91 1.12 18.04
N GLY A 218 3.20 0.81 17.85
CA GLY A 218 4.25 1.82 17.95
C GLY A 218 4.24 2.78 16.75
N ARG A 219 4.91 3.93 16.88
CA ARG A 219 5.08 4.91 15.80
C ARG A 219 6.55 4.97 15.35
N VAL A 220 6.77 5.03 14.05
CA VAL A 220 8.09 5.24 13.42
C VAL A 220 8.03 6.40 12.42
N SER A 221 9.18 6.99 12.08
CA SER A 221 9.30 7.98 11.00
C SER A 221 9.84 7.36 9.71
N VAL A 222 9.60 8.02 8.57
CA VAL A 222 10.23 7.60 7.30
C VAL A 222 11.76 7.70 7.40
N SER A 223 12.24 8.75 8.07
CA SER A 223 13.67 8.99 8.21
C SER A 223 14.39 7.87 8.95
N ASP A 224 13.73 7.25 9.94
CA ASP A 224 14.32 6.13 10.68
C ASP A 224 14.43 4.90 9.79
N LEU A 225 13.41 4.59 8.99
CA LEU A 225 13.42 3.47 8.05
C LEU A 225 14.45 3.61 6.91
N CYS A 226 14.84 4.84 6.58
CA CYS A 226 15.85 5.13 5.56
C CYS A 226 17.29 5.17 6.12
N LYS A 227 17.49 5.26 7.44
CA LYS A 227 18.85 5.22 8.02
C LYS A 227 19.41 3.81 7.93
N SER A 228 20.67 3.70 7.51
CA SER A 228 21.38 2.42 7.54
C SER A 228 21.57 1.97 8.99
N GLY A 229 20.99 0.85 9.38
CA GLY A 229 21.07 0.37 10.76
C GLY A 229 19.87 -0.47 11.18
N LYS A 230 19.95 -1.02 12.39
CA LYS A 230 18.96 -1.97 12.91
C LYS A 230 17.77 -1.24 13.54
N VAL A 231 16.98 -0.56 12.71
CA VAL A 231 15.68 0.01 13.12
C VAL A 231 14.82 -1.05 13.81
N VAL A 232 14.89 -2.30 13.33
CA VAL A 232 14.19 -3.41 13.96
C VAL A 232 14.70 -3.69 15.37
N ASP A 233 16.01 -3.67 15.62
CA ASP A 233 16.57 -3.92 16.95
C ASP A 233 16.28 -2.79 17.93
N ASP A 234 16.34 -1.53 17.46
CA ASP A 234 16.13 -0.35 18.32
C ASP A 234 14.70 -0.31 18.86
N TYR A 235 13.72 -0.71 18.05
CA TYR A 235 12.30 -0.73 18.43
C TYR A 235 11.85 -2.04 19.09
N ALA A 236 12.55 -3.15 18.85
CA ALA A 236 12.26 -4.43 19.51
C ALA A 236 12.64 -4.44 21.00
N GLN A 237 13.51 -3.52 21.45
CA GLN A 237 13.96 -3.41 22.84
C GLN A 237 13.13 -2.46 23.70
N THR A 238 12.23 -1.67 23.11
CA THR A 238 11.50 -0.60 23.82
C THR A 238 10.22 -1.09 24.53
N PHE A 239 9.88 -2.38 24.44
CA PHE A 239 8.66 -2.99 24.99
C PHE A 239 8.90 -4.40 25.53
#